data_AF-A0AA36NG90-F1
#
_entry.id   AF-A0AA36NG90-F1
#
_cell.length_a   1.000
_cell.length_b   1.000
_cell.length_c   1.000
_cell.angle_alpha   90.00
_cell.angle_beta   90.00
_cell.angle_gamma   90.00
#
_symmetry.space_group_name_H-M   'P 1'
#
loop_
_entity.id
_entity.type
_entity.pdbx_description
1 polymer ?
#
loop_
_entity_poly.entity_id
_entity_poly.type
_entity_poly.pdbx_seq_one_letter_code
_entity_poly.pdbx_strand_id
1 'polypeptide(L)'
;MAFLMADLQRGVWAKAKEVPADPVEDAQPAAQGGEAADKVLSGEEEWHIFSPKQIDARRCLARTWNSGQGGQCEEARSGCSLCYKHQRMAVSTVGLSYGLVDGPIPEHRLAQFREAALRGVTSAPGRKRAERESEPPKPKRKKGKKMRKLKPKPKDAKLPKEKPKEKASKDKESKSEQPQRVRQPIGSQRAMKESKEEKRGRPKKSTSTPTEPVKEPEVRSRRFLQSMNEAELQKRNRQKWSSVDVAMDQALQQMDLESRGPFQGLTDKGTIPLPRVGKAVEMMTTTSLEQRLQFTMVLRKSMHHNLQFGSAFVNAGGVTALRGWLQDALPAKQNGKEQLRKHEAVVLEALGLLQTLPVTLQTLRASGIGRTLMAIRNYCAPAMADAGELVPLGEVNRWMKKFRTELMQTKAKAKPEASAAKPPAEVTVRPVVPPASALVRPAPMSTSSASSSAVRPVPVHPAQPLRVAVPARRPAFRTRMLTRKRDRERKAVNETEATLQQLFLLGKVLEDDDGVKTYDICDD
;
A
#
# COMPACT_ATOMS: atom_id res chain seq x y z
N MET A 1 10.61 -0.09 -23.09
CA MET A 1 10.26 -0.98 -24.23
C MET A 1 8.77 -0.98 -24.53
N ALA A 2 7.88 -1.69 -23.82
CA ALA A 2 6.45 -1.76 -24.22
C ALA A 2 5.67 -0.42 -24.27
N PHE A 3 5.97 0.54 -23.40
CA PHE A 3 5.32 1.87 -23.42
C PHE A 3 5.93 2.79 -24.50
N LEU A 4 7.24 2.68 -24.74
CA LEU A 4 7.93 3.32 -25.86
C LEU A 4 7.46 2.77 -27.21
N MET A 5 7.19 1.46 -27.28
CA MET A 5 6.57 0.81 -28.44
C MET A 5 5.12 1.27 -28.64
N ALA A 6 4.37 1.46 -27.56
CA ALA A 6 3.00 1.99 -27.63
C ALA A 6 2.95 3.47 -28.06
N ASP A 7 3.90 4.30 -27.64
CA ASP A 7 4.01 5.69 -28.12
C ASP A 7 4.55 5.79 -29.55
N LEU A 8 5.51 4.92 -29.94
CA LEU A 8 5.93 4.78 -31.34
C LEU A 8 4.77 4.30 -32.22
N GLN A 9 3.96 3.34 -31.77
CA GLN A 9 2.75 2.90 -32.47
C GLN A 9 1.72 4.02 -32.58
N ARG A 10 1.52 4.86 -31.55
CA ARG A 10 0.66 6.06 -31.64
C ARG A 10 1.17 7.08 -32.64
N GLY A 11 2.49 7.30 -32.70
CA GLY A 11 3.10 8.22 -33.68
C GLY A 11 2.96 7.72 -35.12
N VAL A 12 3.10 6.41 -35.34
CA VAL A 12 2.91 5.78 -36.66
C VAL A 12 1.43 5.82 -37.08
N TRP A 13 0.50 5.58 -36.15
CA TRP A 13 -0.95 5.62 -36.43
C TRP A 13 -1.52 7.04 -36.60
N ALA A 14 -0.98 8.05 -35.90
CA ALA A 14 -1.35 9.43 -36.11
C ALA A 14 -0.99 9.91 -37.54
N LYS A 15 0.16 9.47 -38.07
CA LYS A 15 0.57 9.75 -39.45
C LYS A 15 -0.28 9.03 -40.51
N ALA A 16 -0.80 7.84 -40.21
CA ALA A 16 -1.67 7.11 -41.13
C ALA A 16 -3.05 7.77 -41.31
N LYS A 17 -3.44 8.66 -40.38
CA LYS A 17 -4.74 9.34 -40.38
C LYS A 17 -4.77 10.65 -41.19
N GLU A 18 -3.63 11.10 -41.71
CA GLU A 18 -3.50 12.31 -42.54
C GLU A 18 -3.55 12.04 -44.05
N VAL A 19 -3.85 10.81 -44.48
CA VAL A 19 -4.10 10.54 -45.91
C VAL A 19 -5.50 11.08 -46.25
N PRO A 20 -5.63 12.09 -47.13
CA PRO A 20 -6.93 12.62 -47.52
C PRO A 20 -7.71 11.54 -48.29
N ALA A 21 -8.94 11.29 -47.85
CA ALA A 21 -9.86 10.38 -48.53
C ALA A 21 -10.44 11.06 -49.77
N ASP A 22 -10.28 10.42 -50.93
CA ASP A 22 -11.03 10.76 -52.14
C ASP A 22 -12.53 10.53 -51.91
N PRO A 23 -13.41 11.34 -52.54
CA PRO A 23 -14.84 11.25 -52.34
C PRO A 23 -15.41 10.05 -53.11
N VAL A 24 -16.08 9.14 -52.41
CA VAL A 24 -16.86 8.06 -53.04
C VAL A 24 -18.34 8.36 -52.81
N GLU A 25 -19.03 8.54 -53.94
CA GLU A 25 -20.47 8.76 -54.08
C GLU A 25 -21.34 7.58 -53.61
N ASP A 26 -22.61 7.92 -53.41
CA ASP A 26 -23.73 7.20 -52.82
C ASP A 26 -23.96 5.74 -53.25
N ALA A 27 -24.35 4.89 -52.28
CA ALA A 27 -25.30 3.80 -52.51
C ALA A 27 -25.95 3.29 -51.20
N GLN A 28 -27.29 3.35 -51.16
CA GLN A 28 -28.18 2.74 -50.16
C GLN A 28 -28.56 1.27 -50.53
N PRO A 29 -29.26 0.51 -49.66
CA PRO A 29 -28.92 -0.87 -49.36
C PRO A 29 -29.87 -1.94 -49.94
N ALA A 30 -29.38 -3.17 -50.04
CA ALA A 30 -30.22 -4.36 -50.14
C ALA A 30 -29.67 -5.52 -49.28
N ALA A 31 -30.59 -6.17 -48.56
CA ALA A 31 -30.35 -7.22 -47.60
C ALA A 31 -30.04 -8.57 -48.27
N GLN A 32 -28.90 -9.19 -47.94
CA GLN A 32 -28.67 -10.63 -48.11
C GLN A 32 -27.81 -11.17 -46.95
N GLY A 33 -28.39 -12.09 -46.17
CA GLY A 33 -27.73 -12.79 -45.08
C GLY A 33 -27.21 -14.15 -45.52
N GLY A 34 -26.02 -14.52 -45.05
CA GLY A 34 -25.54 -15.91 -45.09
C GLY A 34 -24.03 -16.10 -45.21
N GLU A 35 -23.31 -15.20 -45.88
CA GLU A 35 -21.92 -15.48 -46.32
C GLU A 35 -20.90 -14.43 -45.85
N ALA A 36 -21.19 -13.75 -44.74
CA ALA A 36 -20.38 -12.65 -44.20
C ALA A 36 -19.57 -13.02 -42.93
N ALA A 37 -19.58 -14.28 -42.49
CA ALA A 37 -18.86 -14.66 -41.26
C ALA A 37 -17.34 -14.84 -41.47
N ASP A 38 -16.91 -15.37 -42.62
CA ASP A 38 -15.49 -15.68 -42.86
C ASP A 38 -14.70 -14.54 -43.54
N LYS A 39 -15.36 -13.63 -44.29
CA LYS A 39 -14.68 -12.48 -44.93
C LYS A 39 -14.45 -11.27 -44.02
N VAL A 40 -15.02 -11.26 -42.81
CA VAL A 40 -14.83 -10.19 -41.82
C VAL A 40 -13.60 -10.42 -40.93
N LEU A 41 -12.90 -11.56 -41.07
CA LEU A 41 -11.76 -11.93 -40.22
C LEU A 41 -10.38 -11.56 -40.78
N SER A 42 -10.29 -10.98 -41.99
CA SER A 42 -9.01 -10.82 -42.70
C SER A 42 -8.40 -9.42 -42.71
N GLY A 43 -8.87 -8.47 -41.89
CA GLY A 43 -8.31 -7.11 -41.89
C GLY A 43 -8.37 -6.32 -40.58
N GLU A 44 -9.34 -6.59 -39.69
CA GLU A 44 -9.41 -5.95 -38.38
C GLU A 44 -8.82 -6.88 -37.32
N GLU A 45 -7.95 -6.35 -36.46
CA GLU A 45 -7.34 -7.11 -35.37
C GLU A 45 -8.46 -7.76 -34.53
N GLU A 46 -8.46 -9.10 -34.41
CA GLU A 46 -9.58 -9.92 -33.88
C GLU A 46 -10.13 -9.50 -32.50
N TRP A 47 -9.37 -8.70 -31.73
CA TRP A 47 -9.82 -8.17 -30.46
C TRP A 47 -10.89 -7.08 -30.59
N HIS A 48 -11.01 -6.41 -31.75
CA HIS A 48 -12.04 -5.40 -32.02
C HIS A 48 -13.46 -5.97 -31.94
N ILE A 49 -13.64 -7.25 -32.28
CA ILE A 49 -14.93 -7.96 -32.19
C ILE A 49 -15.46 -8.00 -30.76
N PHE A 50 -14.55 -7.95 -29.76
CA PHE A 50 -14.89 -7.95 -28.34
C PHE A 50 -14.87 -6.55 -27.72
N SER A 51 -14.82 -5.50 -28.54
CA SER A 51 -14.93 -4.10 -28.13
C SER A 51 -16.39 -3.63 -28.28
N PRO A 52 -16.97 -2.95 -27.27
CA PRO A 52 -18.28 -2.35 -27.41
C PRO A 52 -18.28 -1.36 -28.59
N LYS A 53 -19.34 -1.40 -29.39
CA LYS A 53 -19.52 -0.55 -30.59
C LYS A 53 -19.45 0.94 -30.28
N GLN A 54 -19.84 1.34 -29.06
CA GLN A 54 -19.80 2.71 -28.57
C GLN A 54 -18.94 2.75 -27.31
N ILE A 55 -17.90 3.58 -27.32
CA ILE A 55 -17.02 3.81 -26.18
C ILE A 55 -17.37 5.18 -25.59
N ASP A 56 -17.86 5.20 -24.36
CA ASP A 56 -18.16 6.46 -23.66
C ASP A 56 -16.87 7.02 -23.04
N ALA A 57 -16.42 8.18 -23.53
CA ALA A 57 -15.22 8.84 -23.03
C ALA A 57 -15.33 9.34 -21.58
N ARG A 58 -16.55 9.39 -21.01
CA ARG A 58 -16.78 9.78 -19.60
C ARG A 58 -16.63 8.61 -18.63
N ARG A 59 -16.69 7.38 -19.14
CA ARG A 59 -16.56 6.14 -18.35
C ARG A 59 -15.14 5.59 -18.40
N CYS A 60 -14.84 4.71 -17.45
CA CYS A 60 -13.55 4.03 -17.37
C CYS A 60 -13.24 3.23 -18.65
N LEU A 61 -12.08 3.44 -19.28
CA LEU A 61 -11.65 2.69 -20.50
C LEU A 61 -11.17 1.26 -20.22
N ALA A 62 -11.48 0.70 -19.05
CA ALA A 62 -11.12 -0.68 -18.75
C ALA A 62 -12.15 -1.61 -19.37
N ARG A 63 -11.68 -2.66 -20.03
CA ARG A 63 -12.54 -3.70 -20.60
C ARG A 63 -13.07 -4.60 -19.49
N THR A 64 -14.36 -4.90 -19.51
CA THR A 64 -15.03 -5.82 -18.59
C THR A 64 -15.53 -7.06 -19.32
N TRP A 65 -15.79 -8.13 -18.56
CA TRP A 65 -16.39 -9.34 -19.10
C TRP A 65 -17.91 -9.19 -19.18
N ASN A 66 -18.44 -9.01 -20.40
CA ASN A 66 -19.88 -8.94 -20.66
C ASN A 66 -20.35 -10.20 -21.39
N SER A 67 -20.45 -11.32 -20.67
CA SER A 67 -20.85 -12.62 -21.24
C SER A 67 -20.03 -13.06 -22.47
N GLY A 68 -18.74 -12.72 -22.50
CA GLY A 68 -17.86 -13.05 -23.63
C GLY A 68 -17.94 -12.11 -24.83
N GLN A 69 -18.75 -11.04 -24.78
CA GLN A 69 -18.78 -10.01 -25.83
C GLN A 69 -17.84 -8.83 -25.54
N GLY A 70 -17.38 -8.72 -24.29
CA GLY A 70 -16.62 -7.57 -23.81
C GLY A 70 -17.51 -6.36 -23.55
N GLY A 71 -17.12 -5.55 -22.58
CA GLY A 71 -17.83 -4.34 -22.20
C GLY A 71 -16.88 -3.24 -21.73
N GLN A 72 -17.43 -2.05 -21.50
CA GLN A 72 -16.73 -0.96 -20.85
C GLN A 72 -17.16 -0.90 -19.37
N CYS A 73 -16.20 -0.67 -18.46
CA CYS A 73 -16.54 -0.45 -17.05
C CYS A 73 -17.47 0.76 -16.89
N GLU A 74 -18.57 0.59 -16.16
CA GLU A 74 -19.62 1.61 -15.99
C GLU A 74 -19.24 2.72 -14.99
N GLU A 75 -18.15 2.57 -14.24
CA GLU A 75 -17.71 3.58 -13.27
C GLU A 75 -17.18 4.85 -13.96
N ALA A 76 -17.50 6.00 -13.38
CA ALA A 76 -17.00 7.29 -13.82
C ALA A 76 -15.47 7.38 -13.70
N ARG A 77 -14.86 8.11 -14.62
CA ARG A 77 -13.42 8.41 -14.60
C ARG A 77 -13.05 9.33 -13.45
N SER A 78 -11.95 9.03 -12.76
CA SER A 78 -11.42 9.84 -11.65
C SER A 78 -10.32 10.82 -12.13
N GLY A 79 -10.57 11.55 -13.22
CA GLY A 79 -9.60 12.47 -13.83
C GLY A 79 -8.50 11.81 -14.68
N CYS A 80 -8.45 10.47 -14.72
CA CYS A 80 -7.59 9.69 -15.61
C CYS A 80 -8.43 8.89 -16.62
N SER A 81 -7.77 8.11 -17.47
CA SER A 81 -8.49 7.26 -18.43
C SER A 81 -9.30 6.11 -17.79
N LEU A 82 -9.04 5.83 -16.52
CA LEU A 82 -9.59 4.73 -15.73
C LEU A 82 -10.30 5.25 -14.47
N CYS A 83 -11.21 4.46 -13.90
CA CYS A 83 -11.72 4.68 -12.54
C CYS A 83 -10.69 4.27 -11.49
N TYR A 84 -10.90 4.67 -10.23
CA TYR A 84 -9.97 4.40 -9.12
C TYR A 84 -9.63 2.91 -8.96
N LYS A 85 -10.62 2.00 -9.10
CA LYS A 85 -10.40 0.55 -8.99
C LYS A 85 -9.47 0.04 -10.10
N HIS A 86 -9.76 0.40 -11.34
CA HIS A 86 -8.96 -0.02 -12.50
C HIS A 86 -7.59 0.64 -12.55
N GLN A 87 -7.44 1.86 -12.03
CA GLN A 87 -6.13 2.51 -11.87
C GLN A 87 -5.23 1.71 -10.92
N ARG A 88 -5.74 1.27 -9.78
CA ARG A 88 -4.99 0.39 -8.86
C ARG A 88 -4.62 -0.95 -9.50
N MET A 89 -5.53 -1.54 -10.27
CA MET A 89 -5.23 -2.79 -10.99
C MET A 89 -4.19 -2.58 -12.09
N ALA A 90 -4.26 -1.50 -12.86
CA ALA A 90 -3.30 -1.17 -13.91
C ALA A 90 -1.87 -1.01 -13.35
N VAL A 91 -1.72 -0.50 -12.12
CA VAL A 91 -0.44 -0.34 -11.42
C VAL A 91 0.02 -1.63 -10.70
N SER A 92 -0.89 -2.59 -10.53
CA SER A 92 -0.57 -3.89 -9.92
C SER A 92 0.33 -4.72 -10.84
N THR A 93 1.00 -5.73 -10.28
CA THR A 93 1.83 -6.68 -11.06
C THR A 93 1.02 -7.48 -12.08
N VAL A 94 -0.29 -7.62 -11.87
CA VAL A 94 -1.21 -8.34 -12.74
C VAL A 94 -1.69 -7.47 -13.92
N GLY A 95 -1.72 -6.13 -13.75
CA GLY A 95 -2.27 -5.20 -14.72
C GLY A 95 -3.80 -5.26 -14.84
N LEU A 96 -4.37 -4.68 -15.91
CA LEU A 96 -5.79 -4.78 -16.22
C LEU A 96 -6.12 -6.19 -16.72
N SER A 97 -7.03 -6.89 -16.05
CA SER A 97 -7.33 -8.30 -16.34
C SER A 97 -7.73 -8.58 -17.79
N TYR A 98 -8.42 -7.65 -18.44
CA TYR A 98 -8.90 -7.79 -19.83
C TYR A 98 -8.37 -6.69 -20.78
N GLY A 99 -7.40 -5.89 -20.32
CA GLY A 99 -6.87 -4.76 -21.09
C GLY A 99 -7.78 -3.52 -21.11
N LEU A 100 -7.44 -2.58 -22.00
CA LEU A 100 -8.24 -1.39 -22.29
C LEU A 100 -9.26 -1.69 -23.39
N VAL A 101 -10.31 -0.86 -23.45
CA VAL A 101 -11.35 -0.98 -24.49
C VAL A 101 -10.84 -0.58 -25.88
N ASP A 102 -9.87 0.34 -25.93
CA ASP A 102 -9.21 0.85 -27.14
C ASP A 102 -7.88 0.15 -27.46
N GLY A 103 -7.54 -0.91 -26.72
CA GLY A 103 -6.27 -1.63 -26.88
C GLY A 103 -6.42 -3.14 -26.98
N PRO A 104 -5.32 -3.84 -27.34
CA PRO A 104 -5.34 -5.27 -27.55
C PRO A 104 -5.69 -6.04 -26.28
N ILE A 105 -6.51 -7.08 -26.43
CA ILE A 105 -6.86 -7.99 -25.34
C ILE A 105 -5.66 -8.93 -25.07
N PRO A 106 -5.24 -9.12 -23.81
CA PRO A 106 -4.20 -10.08 -23.48
C PRO A 106 -4.52 -11.47 -24.05
N GLU A 107 -3.55 -12.09 -24.73
CA GLU A 107 -3.74 -13.33 -25.52
C GLU A 107 -4.42 -14.47 -24.73
N HIS A 108 -4.02 -14.66 -23.47
CA HIS A 108 -4.62 -15.66 -22.58
C HIS A 108 -6.11 -15.42 -22.25
N ARG A 109 -6.60 -14.19 -22.35
CA ARG A 109 -8.01 -13.84 -22.20
C ARG A 109 -8.76 -13.82 -23.52
N LEU A 110 -8.10 -13.45 -24.62
CA LEU A 110 -8.69 -13.44 -25.95
C LEU A 110 -9.25 -14.83 -26.32
N ALA A 111 -8.54 -15.91 -25.98
CA ALA A 111 -9.03 -17.28 -26.14
C ALA A 111 -10.36 -17.53 -25.39
N GLN A 112 -10.52 -16.99 -24.18
CA GLN A 112 -11.76 -17.12 -23.40
C GLN A 112 -12.91 -16.35 -24.05
N PHE A 113 -12.64 -15.14 -24.57
CA PHE A 113 -13.62 -14.36 -25.32
C PHE A 113 -14.10 -15.10 -26.57
N ARG A 114 -13.18 -15.70 -27.34
CA ARG A 114 -13.53 -16.54 -28.51
C ARG A 114 -14.41 -17.72 -28.12
N GLU A 115 -14.03 -18.46 -27.08
CA GLU A 115 -14.80 -19.62 -26.61
C GLU A 115 -16.21 -19.21 -26.15
N ALA A 116 -16.31 -18.10 -25.42
CA ALA A 116 -17.60 -17.59 -24.95
C ALA A 116 -18.48 -17.07 -26.10
N ALA A 117 -17.91 -16.44 -27.13
CA ALA A 117 -18.65 -16.05 -28.33
C ALA A 117 -19.19 -17.26 -29.09
N LEU A 118 -18.38 -18.32 -29.27
CA LEU A 118 -18.83 -19.57 -29.89
C LEU A 118 -19.97 -20.24 -29.10
N ARG A 119 -19.90 -20.22 -27.76
CA ARG A 119 -20.97 -20.71 -26.89
C ARG A 119 -22.22 -19.81 -26.93
N GLY A 120 -22.05 -18.49 -27.08
CA GLY A 120 -23.15 -17.53 -27.13
C GLY A 120 -23.97 -17.62 -28.40
N VAL A 121 -23.33 -17.88 -29.55
CA VAL A 121 -24.01 -18.06 -30.84
C VAL A 121 -24.91 -19.29 -30.83
N THR A 122 -24.50 -20.36 -30.13
CA THR A 122 -25.30 -21.60 -30.00
C THR A 122 -26.37 -21.52 -28.91
N SER A 123 -26.30 -20.51 -28.04
CA SER A 123 -27.20 -20.31 -26.90
C SER A 123 -28.09 -19.08 -27.08
N ALA A 124 -28.63 -18.88 -28.28
CA ALA A 124 -29.60 -17.80 -28.53
C ALA A 124 -30.73 -17.87 -27.48
N PRO A 125 -30.95 -16.81 -26.67
CA PRO A 125 -31.87 -16.84 -25.52
C PRO A 125 -33.37 -16.80 -25.90
N GLY A 126 -33.73 -17.29 -27.09
CA GLY A 126 -35.08 -17.14 -27.66
C GLY A 126 -35.98 -18.37 -27.62
N ARG A 127 -35.52 -19.58 -27.25
CA ARG A 127 -36.35 -20.80 -27.44
C ARG A 127 -36.72 -21.61 -26.20
N LYS A 128 -36.22 -21.33 -25.00
CA LYS A 128 -36.57 -22.14 -23.79
C LYS A 128 -37.37 -21.43 -22.70
N ARG A 129 -37.81 -20.18 -22.91
CA ARG A 129 -38.65 -19.47 -21.94
C ARG A 129 -40.16 -19.63 -22.19
N ALA A 130 -40.59 -20.03 -23.39
CA ALA A 130 -42.02 -20.20 -23.71
C ALA A 130 -42.61 -21.56 -23.28
N GLU A 131 -41.79 -22.58 -22.99
CA GLU A 131 -42.30 -23.93 -22.68
C GLU A 131 -42.34 -24.24 -21.17
N ARG A 132 -41.98 -23.28 -20.32
CA ARG A 132 -41.95 -23.48 -18.85
C ARG A 132 -42.92 -22.59 -18.07
N GLU A 133 -43.85 -21.93 -18.75
CA GLU A 133 -44.90 -21.09 -18.15
C GLU A 133 -46.25 -21.84 -17.98
N SER A 134 -46.28 -23.16 -18.24
CA SER A 134 -47.48 -23.99 -18.04
C SER A 134 -47.41 -24.96 -16.85
N GLU A 135 -46.36 -24.94 -16.01
CA GLU A 135 -46.34 -25.73 -14.78
C GLU A 135 -46.95 -24.95 -13.58
N PRO A 136 -48.01 -25.48 -12.93
CA PRO A 136 -48.69 -24.81 -11.83
C PRO A 136 -47.80 -24.65 -10.58
N PRO A 137 -47.93 -23.53 -9.83
CA PRO A 137 -47.04 -23.20 -8.72
C PRO A 137 -47.21 -24.14 -7.52
N LYS A 138 -46.14 -24.85 -7.16
CA LYS A 138 -46.07 -25.66 -5.92
C LYS A 138 -46.03 -24.75 -4.67
N PRO A 139 -46.73 -25.12 -3.58
CA PRO A 139 -46.91 -24.27 -2.40
C PRO A 139 -45.61 -24.08 -1.59
N LYS A 140 -45.28 -22.83 -1.29
CA LYS A 140 -44.13 -22.39 -0.48
C LYS A 140 -44.35 -22.75 1.01
N ARG A 141 -43.52 -23.63 1.56
CA ARG A 141 -43.45 -23.92 3.01
C ARG A 141 -42.84 -22.71 3.75
N LYS A 142 -43.63 -22.09 4.63
CA LYS A 142 -43.23 -21.03 5.57
C LYS A 142 -42.14 -21.56 6.53
N LYS A 143 -40.92 -21.02 6.47
CA LYS A 143 -39.89 -21.22 7.50
C LYS A 143 -40.05 -20.16 8.59
N GLY A 144 -40.30 -20.63 9.81
CA GLY A 144 -40.58 -19.83 11.00
C GLY A 144 -39.43 -18.91 11.41
N LYS A 145 -39.80 -17.66 11.72
CA LYS A 145 -38.97 -16.58 12.25
C LYS A 145 -38.84 -16.78 13.77
N LYS A 146 -37.73 -17.33 14.25
CA LYS A 146 -37.44 -17.42 15.70
C LYS A 146 -37.08 -16.03 16.23
N MET A 147 -37.95 -15.49 17.07
CA MET A 147 -37.72 -14.29 17.89
C MET A 147 -36.57 -14.54 18.90
N ARG A 148 -35.56 -13.68 18.91
CA ARG A 148 -34.56 -13.60 19.98
C ARG A 148 -35.08 -12.68 21.08
N LYS A 149 -35.14 -13.22 22.30
CA LYS A 149 -35.54 -12.56 23.54
C LYS A 149 -34.58 -11.42 23.91
N LEU A 150 -35.16 -10.27 24.24
CA LEU A 150 -34.53 -9.14 24.93
C LEU A 150 -34.30 -9.49 26.41
N LYS A 151 -33.14 -9.12 26.96
CA LYS A 151 -32.83 -9.16 28.39
C LYS A 151 -33.13 -7.78 29.03
N PRO A 152 -33.55 -7.74 30.32
CA PRO A 152 -34.00 -6.53 31.00
C PRO A 152 -32.85 -5.71 31.62
N LYS A 153 -33.08 -4.39 31.70
CA LYS A 153 -32.32 -3.41 32.50
C LYS A 153 -32.66 -3.55 33.99
N PRO A 154 -31.73 -3.33 34.93
CA PRO A 154 -32.08 -2.97 36.30
C PRO A 154 -32.12 -1.46 36.52
N LYS A 155 -33.00 -1.07 37.43
CA LYS A 155 -33.44 0.27 37.84
C LYS A 155 -32.63 0.77 39.04
N ASP A 156 -32.52 2.10 39.11
CA ASP A 156 -32.66 3.02 40.26
C ASP A 156 -32.08 2.61 41.64
N ALA A 157 -31.13 3.44 42.11
CA ALA A 157 -30.92 3.65 43.55
C ALA A 157 -30.71 5.15 43.87
N LYS A 158 -31.49 5.57 44.85
CA LYS A 158 -31.75 6.90 45.41
C LYS A 158 -30.53 7.59 46.09
N LEU A 159 -30.55 8.93 46.00
CA LEU A 159 -30.02 10.00 46.87
C LEU A 159 -29.83 9.65 48.37
N PRO A 160 -28.93 10.36 49.10
CA PRO A 160 -29.38 11.57 49.81
C PRO A 160 -28.47 12.80 49.70
N LYS A 161 -29.11 13.96 49.89
CA LYS A 161 -28.58 15.32 49.97
C LYS A 161 -27.87 15.54 51.32
N GLU A 162 -26.72 16.22 51.32
CA GLU A 162 -26.31 17.11 52.42
C GLU A 162 -25.47 18.30 51.88
N LYS A 163 -25.92 19.52 52.19
CA LYS A 163 -25.14 20.77 52.37
C LYS A 163 -25.04 20.98 53.91
N PRO A 164 -24.31 21.97 54.49
CA PRO A 164 -23.44 23.03 53.95
C PRO A 164 -22.09 23.21 54.71
N LYS A 165 -21.18 24.06 54.21
CA LYS A 165 -20.50 25.16 54.98
C LYS A 165 -19.30 25.78 54.23
N GLU A 166 -19.57 26.94 53.66
CA GLU A 166 -18.83 28.20 53.81
C GLU A 166 -17.68 28.21 54.84
N LYS A 167 -16.43 28.47 54.39
CA LYS A 167 -15.43 29.29 55.10
C LYS A 167 -14.48 29.98 54.13
N ALA A 168 -14.43 31.30 54.29
CA ALA A 168 -13.45 32.22 53.72
C ALA A 168 -12.13 32.19 54.50
N SER A 169 -11.02 32.34 53.79
CA SER A 169 -9.74 32.93 54.25
C SER A 169 -8.84 33.10 53.01
N LYS A 170 -8.51 34.29 52.52
CA LYS A 170 -7.74 35.41 53.10
C LYS A 170 -6.21 35.21 52.99
N ASP A 171 -5.63 36.07 52.16
CA ASP A 171 -4.31 36.74 52.18
C ASP A 171 -3.00 35.97 52.52
N LYS A 172 -2.04 36.10 51.58
CA LYS A 172 -0.60 36.44 51.78
C LYS A 172 0.08 36.33 50.40
N GLU A 173 0.56 37.38 49.72
CA GLU A 173 1.48 38.48 50.07
C GLU A 173 2.83 38.04 50.66
N SER A 174 3.84 37.96 49.77
CA SER A 174 5.29 38.09 49.99
C SER A 174 5.91 38.18 48.58
N LYS A 175 6.47 39.27 48.04
CA LYS A 175 7.39 40.31 48.52
C LYS A 175 8.77 39.77 48.94
N SER A 176 9.70 39.73 47.98
CA SER A 176 11.16 39.87 48.14
C SER A 176 11.78 39.97 46.74
N GLU A 177 12.16 41.15 46.27
CA GLU A 177 13.51 41.75 46.37
C GLU A 177 14.27 41.65 45.04
N GLN A 178 14.40 42.81 44.37
CA GLN A 178 15.42 43.10 43.36
C GLN A 178 16.80 43.20 44.04
N PRO A 179 17.89 43.11 43.26
CA PRO A 179 18.64 44.35 43.06
C PRO A 179 19.17 44.61 41.64
N GLN A 180 19.19 45.92 41.34
CA GLN A 180 20.23 46.67 40.64
C GLN A 180 20.37 46.57 39.11
N ARG A 181 19.72 47.58 38.49
CA ARG A 181 20.10 48.27 37.25
C ARG A 181 21.59 48.65 37.21
N VAL A 182 22.28 48.24 36.15
CA VAL A 182 23.42 48.95 35.59
C VAL A 182 22.95 49.69 34.34
N ARG A 183 23.01 51.02 34.38
CA ARG A 183 22.75 51.93 33.26
C ARG A 183 23.99 51.97 32.35
N GLN A 184 23.81 51.75 31.05
CA GLN A 184 24.77 52.17 30.03
C GLN A 184 24.27 53.44 29.32
N PRO A 185 25.18 54.35 28.91
CA PRO A 185 24.82 55.66 28.39
C PRO A 185 24.40 55.61 26.91
N ILE A 186 23.34 56.38 26.62
CA ILE A 186 22.82 56.69 25.30
C ILE A 186 23.74 57.73 24.66
N GLY A 187 24.42 57.34 23.59
CA GLY A 187 25.29 58.19 22.77
C GLY A 187 24.52 58.91 21.66
N SER A 188 24.40 60.22 21.82
CA SER A 188 24.38 61.32 20.84
C SER A 188 23.78 61.10 19.45
N GLN A 189 22.70 61.84 19.23
CA GLN A 189 22.21 62.31 17.94
C GLN A 189 23.32 63.05 17.17
N ARG A 190 23.38 62.86 15.85
CA ARG A 190 23.99 63.83 14.91
C ARG A 190 23.05 64.02 13.73
N ALA A 191 22.50 65.22 13.68
CA ALA A 191 21.75 65.76 12.56
C ALA A 191 22.66 65.98 11.35
N MET A 192 22.18 65.60 10.16
CA MET A 192 22.50 66.32 8.92
C MET A 192 21.22 66.48 8.10
N LYS A 193 20.96 67.75 7.78
CA LYS A 193 19.90 68.31 6.94
C LYS A 193 20.38 68.39 5.48
N GLU A 194 19.41 68.31 4.57
CA GLU A 194 19.28 68.97 3.25
C GLU A 194 20.38 68.68 2.19
N SER A 195 20.09 68.26 0.96
CA SER A 195 19.26 68.87 -0.10
C SER A 195 18.77 67.79 -1.09
N LYS A 196 17.51 67.76 -1.54
CA LYS A 196 16.89 68.49 -2.69
C LYS A 196 17.63 68.28 -4.03
N GLU A 197 17.14 67.37 -4.88
CA GLU A 197 16.85 67.70 -6.29
C GLU A 197 15.95 66.66 -6.99
N GLU A 198 15.12 67.21 -7.85
CA GLU A 198 13.97 66.68 -8.56
C GLU A 198 14.41 66.12 -9.92
N LYS A 199 13.95 64.91 -10.29
CA LYS A 199 13.86 64.48 -11.70
C LYS A 199 12.81 63.40 -11.87
N ARG A 200 11.65 63.82 -12.37
CA ARG A 200 10.56 62.97 -12.86
C ARG A 200 11.04 62.20 -14.10
N GLY A 201 11.33 60.91 -13.93
CA GLY A 201 11.58 59.95 -15.00
C GLY A 201 10.44 58.93 -15.10
N ARG A 202 9.62 59.06 -16.13
CA ARG A 202 8.50 58.17 -16.50
C ARG A 202 9.03 56.75 -16.83
N PRO A 203 8.66 55.68 -16.11
CA PRO A 203 9.09 54.34 -16.49
C PRO A 203 8.31 53.86 -17.71
N LYS A 204 9.07 53.46 -18.74
CA LYS A 204 8.57 52.84 -19.97
C LYS A 204 7.89 51.52 -19.64
N LYS A 205 6.71 51.35 -20.24
CA LYS A 205 5.88 50.14 -20.31
C LYS A 205 6.75 48.96 -20.80
N SER A 206 7.16 48.10 -19.89
CA SER A 206 7.86 46.85 -20.21
C SER A 206 6.87 45.87 -20.81
N THR A 207 7.16 45.48 -22.04
CA THR A 207 6.51 44.45 -22.85
C THR A 207 6.44 43.15 -22.06
N SER A 208 5.23 42.64 -21.84
CA SER A 208 4.97 41.33 -21.23
C SER A 208 5.48 40.23 -22.16
N THR A 209 6.54 39.54 -21.73
CA THR A 209 7.00 38.28 -22.30
C THR A 209 5.94 37.20 -22.08
N PRO A 210 5.59 36.38 -23.09
CA PRO A 210 4.65 35.28 -22.92
C PRO A 210 5.22 34.24 -21.96
N THR A 211 4.58 34.07 -20.81
CA THR A 211 4.87 32.99 -19.86
C THR A 211 4.62 31.66 -20.54
N GLU A 212 5.68 30.89 -20.82
CA GLU A 212 5.56 29.50 -21.26
C GLU A 212 4.70 28.71 -20.25
N PRO A 213 3.77 27.86 -20.73
CA PRO A 213 2.99 26.99 -19.85
C PRO A 213 3.95 26.06 -19.11
N VAL A 214 4.00 26.22 -17.78
CA VAL A 214 4.70 25.32 -16.86
C VAL A 214 4.17 23.91 -17.10
N LYS A 215 4.97 23.08 -17.79
CA LYS A 215 4.66 21.66 -18.02
C LYS A 215 4.52 20.97 -16.67
N GLU A 216 3.34 20.41 -16.39
CA GLU A 216 3.11 19.60 -15.20
C GLU A 216 4.18 18.50 -15.07
N PRO A 217 4.66 18.20 -13.85
CA PRO A 217 5.68 17.19 -13.65
C PRO A 217 5.16 15.83 -14.12
N GLU A 218 5.79 15.33 -15.18
CA GLU A 218 5.51 14.05 -15.81
C GLU A 218 5.62 12.90 -14.79
N VAL A 219 4.49 12.27 -14.47
CA VAL A 219 4.42 11.12 -13.56
C VAL A 219 5.03 9.90 -14.26
N ARG A 220 6.34 9.71 -14.11
CA ARG A 220 7.07 8.60 -14.73
C ARG A 220 6.59 7.23 -14.23
N SER A 221 6.31 6.32 -15.16
CA SER A 221 5.75 5.00 -14.86
C SER A 221 6.68 4.12 -14.02
N ARG A 222 6.10 3.31 -13.13
CA ARG A 222 6.79 2.35 -12.24
C ARG A 222 7.76 1.39 -12.94
N ARG A 223 7.52 1.10 -14.23
CA ARG A 223 8.39 0.24 -15.04
C ARG A 223 9.73 0.89 -15.35
N PHE A 224 9.77 2.23 -15.46
CA PHE A 224 11.01 2.99 -15.66
C PHE A 224 11.91 2.93 -14.43
N LEU A 225 11.34 3.00 -13.23
CA LEU A 225 12.07 2.86 -11.97
C LEU A 225 12.64 1.44 -11.78
N GLN A 226 11.92 0.42 -12.23
CA GLN A 226 12.38 -0.98 -12.15
C GLN A 226 13.48 -1.32 -13.17
N SER A 227 13.62 -0.55 -14.25
CA SER A 227 14.70 -0.75 -15.23
C SER A 227 15.97 0.04 -14.91
N MET A 228 15.93 0.96 -13.94
CA MET A 228 17.12 1.69 -13.52
C MET A 228 18.07 0.75 -12.79
N ASN A 229 19.35 0.80 -13.14
CA ASN A 229 20.36 0.06 -12.39
C ASN A 229 20.53 0.70 -11.00
N GLU A 230 21.09 -0.05 -10.04
CA GLU A 230 21.25 0.43 -8.65
C GLU A 230 22.10 1.72 -8.57
N ALA A 231 23.07 1.89 -9.47
CA ALA A 231 23.90 3.10 -9.53
C ALA A 231 23.13 4.32 -10.06
N GLU A 232 22.24 4.15 -11.02
CA GLU A 232 21.35 5.20 -11.54
C GLU A 232 20.30 5.59 -10.51
N LEU A 233 19.75 4.62 -9.77
CA LEU A 233 18.83 4.89 -8.67
C LEU A 233 19.56 5.67 -7.57
N GLN A 234 20.79 5.28 -7.21
CA GLN A 234 21.63 6.04 -6.29
C GLN A 234 21.97 7.44 -6.81
N LYS A 235 22.30 7.60 -8.10
CA LYS A 235 22.60 8.90 -8.71
C LYS A 235 21.37 9.80 -8.71
N ARG A 236 20.20 9.26 -9.05
CA ARG A 236 18.92 9.97 -8.98
C ARG A 236 18.59 10.36 -7.56
N ASN A 237 18.79 9.49 -6.58
CA ASN A 237 18.64 9.84 -5.18
C ASN A 237 19.59 10.99 -4.83
N ARG A 238 20.90 10.89 -5.12
CA ARG A 238 21.85 11.99 -4.90
C ARG A 238 21.42 13.30 -5.55
N GLN A 239 20.93 13.28 -6.79
CA GLN A 239 20.44 14.47 -7.49
C GLN A 239 19.13 15.02 -6.92
N LYS A 240 18.20 14.15 -6.52
CA LYS A 240 16.96 14.51 -5.84
C LYS A 240 17.27 15.21 -4.51
N TRP A 241 18.34 14.81 -3.84
CA TRP A 241 18.72 15.32 -2.52
C TRP A 241 19.74 16.47 -2.56
N SER A 242 20.55 16.63 -3.61
CA SER A 242 21.51 17.75 -3.69
C SER A 242 20.82 19.11 -3.81
N SER A 243 19.65 19.19 -4.45
CA SER A 243 18.84 20.41 -4.43
C SER A 243 18.22 20.67 -3.06
N VAL A 244 17.98 19.60 -2.28
CA VAL A 244 17.47 19.67 -0.92
C VAL A 244 18.55 20.19 0.03
N ASP A 245 19.82 19.85 -0.17
CA ASP A 245 20.93 20.36 0.67
C ASP A 245 21.10 21.88 0.53
N VAL A 246 20.98 22.44 -0.69
CA VAL A 246 21.03 23.90 -0.89
C VAL A 246 19.80 24.59 -0.28
N ALA A 247 18.62 24.01 -0.46
CA ALA A 247 17.40 24.49 0.18
C ALA A 247 17.46 24.35 1.71
N MET A 248 18.20 23.35 2.23
CA MET A 248 18.44 23.13 3.65
C MET A 248 19.26 24.26 4.24
N ASP A 249 20.39 24.58 3.63
CA ASP A 249 21.25 25.64 4.14
C ASP A 249 20.53 27.00 4.10
N GLN A 250 19.70 27.25 3.08
CA GLN A 250 18.83 28.43 3.02
C GLN A 250 17.75 28.42 4.11
N ALA A 251 17.09 27.29 4.35
CA ALA A 251 16.06 27.16 5.39
C ALA A 251 16.66 27.28 6.80
N LEU A 252 17.86 26.73 7.04
CA LEU A 252 18.58 26.87 8.29
C LEU A 252 18.99 28.32 8.55
N GLN A 253 19.44 29.04 7.52
CA GLN A 253 19.74 30.47 7.62
C GLN A 253 18.50 31.31 7.94
N GLN A 254 17.33 30.95 7.39
CA GLN A 254 16.06 31.60 7.73
C GLN A 254 15.62 31.33 9.17
N MET A 255 15.91 30.14 9.71
CA MET A 255 15.55 29.76 11.08
C MET A 255 16.35 30.50 12.16
N ASP A 256 17.64 30.79 11.90
CA ASP A 256 18.54 31.45 12.85
C ASP A 256 18.10 32.88 13.19
N LEU A 257 17.32 33.51 12.30
CA LEU A 257 16.84 34.87 12.45
C LEU A 257 15.53 34.98 13.26
N GLU A 258 14.71 33.93 13.32
CA GLU A 258 13.33 34.05 13.83
C GLU A 258 13.01 33.20 15.06
N SER A 259 13.85 32.25 15.49
CA SER A 259 13.37 31.24 16.47
C SER A 259 14.31 30.86 17.62
N ARG A 260 13.92 31.25 18.84
CA ARG A 260 14.16 30.46 20.08
C ARG A 260 13.27 29.20 20.08
N GLY A 261 13.30 28.45 18.99
CA GLY A 261 12.41 27.31 18.72
C GLY A 261 12.99 25.96 19.15
N PRO A 262 12.44 24.83 18.64
CA PRO A 262 12.91 23.47 18.94
C PRO A 262 14.37 23.21 18.52
N PHE A 263 14.99 24.15 17.80
CA PHE A 263 16.38 24.09 17.36
C PHE A 263 17.35 24.78 18.32
N GLN A 264 16.89 25.24 19.50
CA GLN A 264 17.76 25.92 20.46
C GLN A 264 18.86 24.98 20.95
N GLY A 265 20.10 25.26 20.54
CA GLY A 265 21.32 24.50 20.85
C GLY A 265 21.58 23.32 19.91
N LEU A 266 21.30 23.52 18.62
CA LEU A 266 22.10 22.91 17.56
C LEU A 266 23.57 23.32 17.72
N THR A 267 24.50 22.48 17.28
CA THR A 267 25.90 22.84 17.17
C THR A 267 26.12 23.87 16.06
N ASP A 268 27.30 24.49 16.02
CA ASP A 268 27.70 25.43 14.94
C ASP A 268 27.60 24.83 13.53
N LYS A 269 27.50 23.50 13.43
CA LYS A 269 27.32 22.75 12.16
C LYS A 269 25.85 22.52 11.80
N GLY A 270 24.90 23.05 12.57
CA GLY A 270 23.47 22.80 12.42
C GLY A 270 23.08 21.35 12.71
N THR A 271 23.77 20.67 13.64
CA THR A 271 23.48 19.28 14.02
C THR A 271 23.02 19.18 15.47
N ILE A 272 22.20 18.17 15.76
CA ILE A 272 21.73 17.86 17.11
C ILE A 272 22.84 17.07 17.83
N PRO A 273 23.35 17.54 18.98
CA PRO A 273 24.35 16.81 19.73
C PRO A 273 23.75 15.53 20.33
N LEU A 274 24.56 14.46 20.41
CA LEU A 274 24.11 13.13 20.82
C LEU A 274 23.34 13.09 22.17
N PRO A 275 23.74 13.82 23.22
CA PRO A 275 23.00 13.85 24.49
C PRO A 275 21.59 14.45 24.38
N ARG A 276 21.30 15.19 23.31
CA ARG A 276 20.02 15.89 23.11
C ARG A 276 19.06 15.15 22.18
N VAL A 277 19.43 13.96 21.71
CA VAL A 277 18.58 13.15 20.83
C VAL A 277 17.23 12.84 21.47
N GLY A 278 17.20 12.51 22.77
CA GLY A 278 15.93 12.26 23.47
C GLY A 278 14.99 13.47 23.44
N LYS A 279 15.50 14.66 23.79
CA LYS A 279 14.74 15.91 23.70
C LYS A 279 14.30 16.24 22.27
N ALA A 280 15.12 15.93 21.27
CA ALA A 280 14.74 16.07 19.87
C ALA A 280 13.53 15.19 19.51
N VAL A 281 13.53 13.92 19.94
CA VAL A 281 12.39 13.01 19.72
C VAL A 281 11.12 13.51 20.42
N GLU A 282 11.23 14.02 21.64
CA GLU A 282 10.11 14.62 22.37
C GLU A 282 9.50 15.80 21.59
N MET A 283 10.34 16.73 21.13
CA MET A 283 9.91 17.89 20.35
C MET A 283 9.22 17.52 19.05
N MET A 284 9.57 16.38 18.43
CA MET A 284 8.91 15.92 17.20
C MET A 284 7.40 15.77 17.40
N THR A 285 6.94 15.35 18.57
CA THR A 285 5.50 15.15 18.86
C THR A 285 4.72 16.45 18.85
N THR A 286 5.35 17.56 19.25
CA THR A 286 4.76 18.90 19.31
C THR A 286 5.05 19.77 18.08
N THR A 287 5.87 19.29 17.14
CA THR A 287 6.34 20.10 16.01
C THR A 287 5.22 20.38 15.01
N SER A 288 5.01 21.65 14.67
CA SER A 288 4.04 22.08 13.66
C SER A 288 4.41 21.58 12.27
N LEU A 289 3.42 21.38 11.39
CA LEU A 289 3.65 20.83 10.03
C LEU A 289 4.74 21.57 9.25
N GLU A 290 4.80 22.89 9.39
CA GLU A 290 5.74 23.77 8.69
C GLU A 290 7.19 23.53 9.14
N GLN A 291 7.38 23.22 10.43
CA GLN A 291 8.68 22.93 11.02
C GLN A 291 9.12 21.47 10.81
N ARG A 292 8.18 20.53 10.57
CA ARG A 292 8.51 19.10 10.43
C ARG A 292 9.52 18.84 9.30
N LEU A 293 9.38 19.54 8.17
CA LEU A 293 10.29 19.38 7.04
C LEU A 293 11.72 19.76 7.43
N GLN A 294 11.90 20.97 7.97
CA GLN A 294 13.18 21.47 8.45
C GLN A 294 13.77 20.53 9.52
N PHE A 295 12.93 20.05 10.44
CA PHE A 295 13.34 19.12 11.48
C PHE A 295 13.85 17.79 10.91
N THR A 296 13.15 17.22 9.91
CA THR A 296 13.65 16.01 9.22
C THR A 296 15.00 16.22 8.55
N MET A 297 15.23 17.40 7.98
CA MET A 297 16.48 17.74 7.31
C MET A 297 17.64 17.85 8.33
N VAL A 298 17.41 18.51 9.46
CA VAL A 298 18.37 18.56 10.59
C VAL A 298 18.69 17.18 11.14
N LEU A 299 17.69 16.31 11.31
CA LEU A 299 17.90 14.93 11.74
C LEU A 299 18.81 14.19 10.75
N ARG A 300 18.57 14.35 9.44
CA ARG A 300 19.40 13.71 8.41
C ARG A 300 20.83 14.22 8.46
N LYS A 301 21.03 15.54 8.52
CA LYS A 301 22.36 16.17 8.64
C LYS A 301 23.10 15.64 9.88
N SER A 302 22.40 15.52 11.01
CA SER A 302 22.95 14.97 12.25
C SER A 302 23.38 13.50 12.11
N MET A 303 22.60 12.68 11.40
CA MET A 303 22.96 11.29 11.11
C MET A 303 24.17 11.15 10.20
N HIS A 304 24.35 12.06 9.23
CA HIS A 304 25.53 12.06 8.37
C HIS A 304 26.80 12.46 9.14
N HIS A 305 26.68 13.38 10.10
CA HIS A 305 27.81 13.81 10.91
C HIS A 305 28.21 12.83 12.01
N ASN A 306 27.26 12.08 12.57
CA ASN A 306 27.53 11.13 13.62
C ASN A 306 26.76 9.81 13.39
N LEU A 307 27.49 8.74 13.08
CA LEU A 307 26.91 7.42 12.82
C LEU A 307 26.18 6.83 14.04
N GLN A 308 26.55 7.20 15.26
CA GLN A 308 25.87 6.74 16.48
C GLN A 308 24.52 7.45 16.70
N PHE A 309 24.31 8.59 16.05
CA PHE A 309 23.06 9.34 16.15
C PHE A 309 21.86 8.50 15.73
N GLY A 310 21.99 7.71 14.65
CA GLY A 310 20.90 6.86 14.17
C GLY A 310 20.45 5.83 15.21
N SER A 311 21.40 5.18 15.89
CA SER A 311 21.09 4.22 16.95
C SER A 311 20.47 4.90 18.18
N ALA A 312 21.03 6.04 18.61
CA ALA A 312 20.48 6.83 19.71
C ALA A 312 19.05 7.31 19.40
N PHE A 313 18.78 7.73 18.17
CA PHE A 313 17.47 8.19 17.72
C PHE A 313 16.44 7.05 17.72
N VAL A 314 16.83 5.87 17.23
CA VAL A 314 15.97 4.68 17.28
C VAL A 314 15.65 4.29 18.72
N ASN A 315 16.67 4.25 19.59
CA ASN A 315 16.52 3.88 21.00
C ASN A 315 15.67 4.87 21.79
N ALA A 316 15.74 6.16 21.45
CA ALA A 316 14.92 7.22 22.03
C ALA A 316 13.45 7.20 21.56
N GLY A 317 13.05 6.25 20.70
CA GLY A 317 11.68 6.18 20.17
C GLY A 317 11.41 7.06 18.95
N GLY A 318 12.45 7.57 18.29
CA GLY A 318 12.32 8.47 17.14
C GLY A 318 11.55 7.87 15.96
N VAL A 319 11.59 6.54 15.79
CA VAL A 319 10.78 5.84 14.75
C VAL A 319 9.28 5.94 15.05
N THR A 320 8.88 5.92 16.33
CA THR A 320 7.48 6.10 16.74
C THR A 320 7.04 7.54 16.52
N ALA A 321 7.90 8.52 16.79
CA ALA A 321 7.60 9.92 16.47
C ALA A 321 7.44 10.14 14.95
N LEU A 322 8.33 9.57 14.12
CA LEU A 322 8.18 9.59 12.66
C LEU A 322 6.88 8.93 12.19
N ARG A 323 6.44 7.84 12.84
CA ARG A 323 5.15 7.21 12.55
C ARG A 323 4.00 8.21 12.67
N GLY A 324 3.98 9.03 13.73
CA GLY A 324 2.93 10.04 13.93
C GLY A 324 2.87 11.02 12.76
N TRP A 325 4.02 11.54 12.33
CA TRP A 325 4.08 12.45 11.19
C TRP A 325 3.61 11.82 9.88
N LEU A 326 4.00 10.56 9.65
CA LEU A 326 3.58 9.78 8.50
C LEU A 326 2.07 9.46 8.52
N GLN A 327 1.49 9.26 9.70
CA GLN A 327 0.04 9.05 9.84
C GLN A 327 -0.77 10.32 9.55
N ASP A 328 -0.27 11.48 9.96
CA ASP A 328 -0.92 12.76 9.67
C ASP A 328 -0.96 13.08 8.16
N ALA A 329 -0.04 12.50 7.40
CA ALA A 329 -0.02 12.64 5.94
C ALA A 329 -1.00 11.71 5.20
N LEU A 330 -1.73 10.83 5.90
CA LEU A 330 -2.71 9.96 5.27
C LEU A 330 -4.00 10.74 4.95
N PRO A 331 -4.70 10.43 3.83
CA PRO A 331 -5.85 11.21 3.35
C PRO A 331 -6.99 11.36 4.35
N ALA A 332 -7.15 10.40 5.27
CA ALA A 332 -8.23 10.39 6.26
C ALA A 332 -8.16 11.56 7.26
N LYS A 333 -7.00 12.22 7.39
CA LYS A 333 -6.77 13.27 8.38
C LYS A 333 -6.64 14.68 7.80
N GLN A 334 -6.72 14.85 6.48
CA GLN A 334 -6.32 16.10 5.83
C GLN A 334 -7.50 17.01 5.48
N ASN A 335 -7.37 18.30 5.81
CA ASN A 335 -8.37 19.34 5.59
C ASN A 335 -8.01 20.23 4.38
N GLY A 336 -7.74 19.62 3.22
CA GLY A 336 -7.59 20.36 1.96
C GLY A 336 -6.36 19.99 1.12
N LYS A 337 -6.36 20.44 -0.15
CA LYS A 337 -5.32 20.11 -1.15
C LYS A 337 -3.96 20.75 -0.86
N GLU A 338 -3.92 21.92 -0.23
CA GLU A 338 -2.66 22.61 0.07
C GLU A 338 -1.88 21.91 1.19
N GLN A 339 -2.57 21.48 2.24
CA GLN A 339 -1.98 20.69 3.33
C GLN A 339 -1.38 19.38 2.79
N LEU A 340 -2.06 18.73 1.83
CA LEU A 340 -1.56 17.50 1.20
C LEU A 340 -0.16 17.70 0.58
N ARG A 341 0.10 18.84 -0.09
CA ARG A 341 1.43 19.13 -0.67
C ARG A 341 2.49 19.36 0.39
N LYS A 342 2.17 20.08 1.47
CA LYS A 342 3.11 20.27 2.60
C LYS A 342 3.44 18.93 3.27
N HIS A 343 2.42 18.08 3.49
CA HIS A 343 2.61 16.73 4.01
C HIS A 343 3.43 15.83 3.09
N GLU A 344 3.25 15.94 1.78
CA GLU A 344 3.99 15.15 0.79
C GLU A 344 5.51 15.33 0.94
N ALA A 345 5.98 16.58 1.05
CA ALA A 345 7.40 16.87 1.27
C ALA A 345 7.91 16.22 2.56
N VAL A 346 7.17 16.38 3.67
CA VAL A 346 7.53 15.77 4.96
C VAL A 346 7.57 14.25 4.88
N VAL A 347 6.63 13.61 4.16
CA VAL A 347 6.62 12.15 3.97
C VAL A 347 7.85 11.68 3.21
N LEU A 348 8.19 12.33 2.10
CA LEU A 348 9.35 11.94 1.30
C LEU A 348 10.64 12.06 2.12
N GLU A 349 10.79 13.13 2.91
CA GLU A 349 11.95 13.29 3.79
C GLU A 349 11.99 12.26 4.91
N ALA A 350 10.85 11.98 5.56
CA ALA A 350 10.73 10.98 6.60
C ALA A 350 11.02 9.56 6.07
N LEU A 351 10.60 9.24 4.85
CA LEU A 351 10.95 7.97 4.19
C LEU A 351 12.45 7.89 3.91
N GLY A 352 13.07 8.98 3.44
CA GLY A 352 14.52 9.05 3.27
C GLY A 352 15.29 8.84 4.59
N LEU A 353 14.79 9.39 5.70
CA LEU A 353 15.34 9.12 7.04
C LEU A 353 15.20 7.65 7.44
N LEU A 354 14.02 7.05 7.24
CA LEU A 354 13.80 5.63 7.56
C LEU A 354 14.72 4.70 6.76
N GLN A 355 15.15 5.08 5.55
CA GLN A 355 16.11 4.33 4.75
C GLN A 355 17.53 4.33 5.33
N THR A 356 17.93 5.37 6.08
CA THR A 356 19.25 5.50 6.70
C THR A 356 19.30 4.98 8.14
N LEU A 357 18.15 4.90 8.82
CA LEU A 357 18.08 4.47 10.21
C LEU A 357 18.37 2.96 10.39
N PRO A 358 19.05 2.56 11.48
CA PRO A 358 19.31 1.17 11.80
C PRO A 358 18.07 0.46 12.39
N VAL A 359 16.92 0.51 11.69
CA VAL A 359 15.66 -0.11 12.13
C VAL A 359 15.83 -1.62 12.28
N THR A 360 15.49 -2.15 13.45
CA THR A 360 15.48 -3.60 13.75
C THR A 360 14.05 -4.16 13.68
N LEU A 361 13.90 -5.49 13.66
CA LEU A 361 12.60 -6.14 13.73
C LEU A 361 11.83 -5.78 15.02
N GLN A 362 12.54 -5.63 16.13
CA GLN A 362 11.94 -5.20 17.41
C GLN A 362 11.43 -3.76 17.32
N THR A 363 12.22 -2.85 16.75
CA THR A 363 11.80 -1.47 16.49
C THR A 363 10.56 -1.43 15.59
N LEU A 364 10.53 -2.24 14.53
CA LEU A 364 9.40 -2.30 13.60
C LEU A 364 8.11 -2.76 14.31
N ARG A 365 8.21 -3.76 15.18
CA ARG A 365 7.10 -4.27 15.99
C ARG A 365 6.62 -3.26 17.02
N ALA A 366 7.54 -2.70 17.82
CA ALA A 366 7.21 -1.78 18.90
C ALA A 366 6.62 -0.46 18.39
N SER A 367 7.19 0.11 17.31
CA SER A 367 6.69 1.37 16.77
C SER A 367 5.40 1.21 15.96
N GLY A 368 5.16 0.04 15.37
CA GLY A 368 4.06 -0.18 14.41
C GLY A 368 4.25 0.56 13.08
N ILE A 369 5.44 1.12 12.80
CA ILE A 369 5.73 1.94 11.61
C ILE A 369 5.41 1.20 10.30
N GLY A 370 5.53 -0.13 10.29
CA GLY A 370 5.26 -0.95 9.12
C GLY A 370 3.85 -0.77 8.55
N ARG A 371 2.84 -0.63 9.41
CA ARG A 371 1.44 -0.42 8.99
C ARG A 371 1.25 0.93 8.30
N THR A 372 1.87 1.96 8.86
CA THR A 372 1.83 3.30 8.28
C THR A 372 2.52 3.32 6.91
N LEU A 373 3.65 2.62 6.75
CA LEU A 373 4.32 2.51 5.45
C LEU A 373 3.46 1.77 4.41
N MET A 374 2.75 0.71 4.80
CA MET A 374 1.77 0.04 3.95
C MET A 374 0.64 0.97 3.53
N ALA A 375 0.15 1.82 4.44
CA ALA A 375 -0.88 2.81 4.13
C ALA A 375 -0.35 3.88 3.18
N ILE A 376 0.81 4.48 3.46
CA ILE A 376 1.45 5.47 2.58
C ILE A 376 1.60 4.92 1.17
N ARG A 377 2.10 3.69 1.05
CA ARG A 377 2.23 3.03 -0.24
C ARG A 377 0.91 2.94 -1.01
N ASN A 378 -0.21 2.69 -0.33
CA ASN A 378 -1.51 2.52 -0.97
C ASN A 378 -2.23 3.85 -1.27
N TYR A 379 -1.94 4.90 -0.51
CA TYR A 379 -2.74 6.13 -0.50
C TYR A 379 -1.98 7.41 -0.89
N CYS A 380 -0.65 7.41 -0.81
CA CYS A 380 0.19 8.55 -1.18
C CYS A 380 0.96 8.23 -2.47
N ALA A 381 0.41 8.64 -3.61
CA ALA A 381 0.98 8.33 -4.93
C ALA A 381 2.46 8.78 -5.09
N PRO A 382 2.86 9.99 -4.65
CA PRO A 382 4.25 10.45 -4.78
C PRO A 382 5.24 9.65 -3.93
N ALA A 383 4.80 9.18 -2.76
CA ALA A 383 5.61 8.43 -1.82
C ALA A 383 5.53 6.90 -2.01
N MET A 384 4.72 6.43 -2.98
CA MET A 384 4.45 5.00 -3.17
C MET A 384 5.71 4.19 -3.49
N ALA A 385 6.59 4.74 -4.34
CA ALA A 385 7.83 4.07 -4.71
C ALA A 385 8.77 3.96 -3.51
N ASP A 386 9.04 5.09 -2.84
CA ASP A 386 9.95 5.19 -1.69
C ASP A 386 9.46 4.32 -0.50
N ALA A 387 8.15 4.32 -0.22
CA ALA A 387 7.56 3.43 0.78
C ALA A 387 7.56 1.96 0.32
N GLY A 388 7.42 1.72 -0.98
CA GLY A 388 7.49 0.39 -1.59
C GLY A 388 8.87 -0.26 -1.51
N GLU A 389 9.94 0.53 -1.50
CA GLU A 389 11.32 0.05 -1.29
C GLU A 389 11.60 -0.38 0.16
N LEU A 390 10.93 0.28 1.12
CA LEU A 390 11.00 -0.08 2.54
C LEU A 390 10.13 -1.29 2.87
N VAL A 391 8.99 -1.44 2.21
CA VAL A 391 7.96 -2.42 2.53
C VAL A 391 8.11 -3.72 1.69
N PRO A 392 8.03 -4.90 2.32
CA PRO A 392 8.20 -6.18 1.65
C PRO A 392 7.08 -6.49 0.64
N LEU A 393 7.32 -6.24 -0.66
CA LEU A 393 6.60 -6.90 -1.76
C LEU A 393 7.59 -7.25 -2.88
N GLY A 394 8.46 -8.24 -2.62
CA GLY A 394 9.44 -8.78 -3.58
C GLY A 394 10.84 -9.04 -3.01
N GLU A 395 11.66 -9.78 -3.75
CA GLU A 395 13.00 -10.26 -3.35
C GLU A 395 14.08 -9.16 -3.23
N VAL A 396 13.80 -7.96 -3.74
CA VAL A 396 14.80 -6.86 -3.83
C VAL A 396 14.84 -5.99 -2.57
N ASN A 397 13.97 -6.22 -1.57
CA ASN A 397 13.79 -5.27 -0.47
C ASN A 397 14.89 -5.32 0.60
N ARG A 398 15.46 -4.14 0.90
CA ARG A 398 16.54 -3.93 1.88
C ARG A 398 16.17 -4.39 3.29
N TRP A 399 15.00 -3.96 3.77
CA TRP A 399 14.48 -4.36 5.08
C TRP A 399 14.11 -5.84 5.12
N MET A 400 13.58 -6.41 4.05
CA MET A 400 13.27 -7.85 4.01
C MET A 400 14.54 -8.69 4.14
N LYS A 401 15.61 -8.35 3.40
CA LYS A 401 16.92 -9.04 3.52
C LYS A 401 17.46 -8.96 4.94
N LYS A 402 17.40 -7.77 5.56
CA LYS A 402 17.84 -7.53 6.94
C LYS A 402 16.98 -8.29 7.97
N PHE A 403 15.66 -8.24 7.86
CA PHE A 403 14.77 -8.91 8.80
C PHE A 403 14.74 -10.41 8.61
N ARG A 404 15.08 -10.94 7.43
CA ARG A 404 15.18 -12.38 7.20
C ARG A 404 16.29 -12.99 8.06
N THR A 405 17.44 -12.33 8.14
CA THR A 405 18.55 -12.81 8.99
C THR A 405 18.16 -12.70 10.47
N GLU A 406 17.55 -11.59 10.90
CA GLU A 406 17.05 -11.42 12.28
C GLU A 406 15.94 -12.45 12.64
N LEU A 407 15.03 -12.76 11.72
CA LEU A 407 14.00 -13.79 11.89
C LEU A 407 14.61 -15.19 12.01
N MET A 408 15.63 -15.50 11.21
CA MET A 408 16.33 -16.77 11.33
C MET A 408 17.11 -16.87 12.64
N GLN A 409 17.74 -15.77 13.09
CA GLN A 409 18.43 -15.71 14.38
C GLN A 409 17.47 -15.87 15.57
N THR A 410 16.31 -15.22 15.53
CA THR A 410 15.29 -15.36 16.59
C THR A 410 14.70 -16.77 16.62
N LYS A 411 14.43 -17.39 15.46
CA LYS A 411 14.02 -18.80 15.39
C LYS A 411 15.11 -19.75 15.89
N ALA A 412 16.38 -19.50 15.56
CA ALA A 412 17.50 -20.30 16.02
C ALA A 412 17.69 -20.20 17.54
N LYS A 413 17.52 -19.01 18.13
CA LYS A 413 17.57 -18.79 19.59
C LYS A 413 16.40 -19.42 20.33
N ALA A 414 15.21 -19.45 19.74
CA ALA A 414 14.03 -20.06 20.36
C ALA A 414 14.05 -21.61 20.35
N LYS A 415 14.83 -22.23 19.45
CA LYS A 415 14.89 -23.69 19.29
C LYS A 415 15.57 -24.45 20.46
N PRO A 416 16.70 -24.02 21.05
CA PRO A 416 17.37 -24.78 22.11
C PRO A 416 16.61 -24.79 23.44
N GLU A 417 15.88 -23.73 23.80
CA GLU A 417 15.11 -23.72 25.07
C GLU A 417 13.96 -24.73 25.07
N ALA A 418 13.28 -24.91 23.93
CA ALA A 418 12.21 -25.91 23.80
C ALA A 418 12.72 -27.36 23.87
N SER A 419 14.03 -27.60 23.64
CA SER A 419 14.63 -28.93 23.72
C SER A 419 15.27 -29.23 25.07
N ALA A 420 15.61 -28.20 25.86
CA ALA A 420 16.19 -28.35 27.20
C ALA A 420 15.11 -28.49 28.30
N ALA A 421 13.90 -27.99 28.05
CA ALA A 421 12.75 -28.19 28.93
C ALA A 421 12.06 -29.56 28.69
N LYS A 422 12.84 -30.64 28.59
CA LYS A 422 12.28 -31.97 28.86
C LYS A 422 12.01 -31.97 30.37
N PRO A 423 10.74 -32.00 30.83
CA PRO A 423 10.47 -32.05 32.25
C PRO A 423 11.29 -33.21 32.84
N PRO A 424 12.01 -33.00 33.96
CA PRO A 424 12.68 -34.11 34.63
C PRO A 424 11.62 -35.20 34.79
N ALA A 425 11.92 -36.40 34.32
CA ALA A 425 10.99 -37.51 34.31
C ALA A 425 10.31 -37.55 35.67
N GLU A 426 9.02 -37.20 35.69
CA GLU A 426 8.20 -37.29 36.86
C GLU A 426 8.26 -38.76 37.28
N VAL A 427 9.00 -39.03 38.36
CA VAL A 427 9.15 -40.35 38.94
C VAL A 427 7.74 -40.76 39.32
N THR A 428 7.11 -41.51 38.41
CA THR A 428 5.79 -42.08 38.63
C THR A 428 5.99 -43.11 39.73
N VAL A 429 5.79 -42.69 40.99
CA VAL A 429 5.62 -43.60 42.11
C VAL A 429 4.40 -44.44 41.78
N ARG A 430 4.64 -45.67 41.30
CA ARG A 430 3.60 -46.66 41.06
C ARG A 430 2.83 -46.88 42.37
N PRO A 431 1.52 -46.60 42.44
CA PRO A 431 0.73 -47.12 43.54
C PRO A 431 0.69 -48.65 43.41
N VAL A 432 1.11 -49.33 44.47
CA VAL A 432 1.00 -50.78 44.63
C VAL A 432 -0.49 -51.12 44.66
N VAL A 433 -1.01 -51.70 43.58
CA VAL A 433 -2.35 -52.28 43.52
C VAL A 433 -2.22 -53.79 43.76
N PRO A 434 -3.00 -54.38 44.69
CA PRO A 434 -2.96 -55.82 44.95
C PRO A 434 -3.59 -56.65 43.81
N PRO A 435 -3.26 -57.94 43.72
CA PRO A 435 -3.60 -58.77 42.57
C PRO A 435 -5.06 -59.24 42.64
N ALA A 436 -5.84 -58.98 41.60
CA ALA A 436 -7.13 -59.62 41.39
C ALA A 436 -7.28 -60.08 39.94
N SER A 437 -7.24 -61.40 39.82
CA SER A 437 -8.05 -62.25 38.96
C SER A 437 -8.01 -62.04 37.44
N ALA A 438 -7.40 -63.07 36.84
CA ALA A 438 -7.53 -63.51 35.47
C ALA A 438 -8.94 -63.36 34.89
N LEU A 439 -9.00 -62.80 33.68
CA LEU A 439 -10.08 -63.09 32.75
C LEU A 439 -9.55 -63.08 31.32
N VAL A 440 -9.55 -64.31 30.78
CA VAL A 440 -9.30 -64.73 29.41
C VAL A 440 -10.06 -63.86 28.41
N ARG A 441 -9.39 -63.44 27.33
CA ARG A 441 -10.08 -63.16 26.06
C ARG A 441 -9.16 -63.31 24.84
N PRO A 442 -9.66 -63.88 23.72
CA PRO A 442 -8.86 -64.37 22.60
C PRO A 442 -8.69 -63.34 21.47
N ALA A 443 -7.69 -63.59 20.63
CA ALA A 443 -7.41 -62.89 19.38
C ALA A 443 -8.53 -63.12 18.34
N PRO A 444 -8.85 -62.13 17.49
CA PRO A 444 -9.53 -62.39 16.23
C PRO A 444 -8.55 -62.42 15.06
N MET A 445 -8.67 -63.51 14.31
CA MET A 445 -8.05 -63.76 13.02
C MET A 445 -8.65 -62.89 11.90
N SER A 446 -7.83 -62.74 10.87
CA SER A 446 -8.09 -62.25 9.53
C SER A 446 -9.37 -62.80 8.88
N THR A 447 -10.09 -61.94 8.15
CA THR A 447 -10.94 -62.36 7.02
C THR A 447 -10.79 -61.39 5.86
N SER A 448 -10.13 -61.87 4.82
CA SER A 448 -10.13 -61.35 3.46
C SER A 448 -11.43 -61.78 2.76
N SER A 449 -12.22 -60.82 2.29
CA SER A 449 -13.39 -61.07 1.44
C SER A 449 -13.21 -60.38 0.10
N ALA A 450 -13.04 -61.21 -0.94
CA ALA A 450 -13.18 -60.85 -2.34
C ALA A 450 -14.65 -60.60 -2.66
N SER A 451 -14.94 -59.56 -3.44
CA SER A 451 -16.26 -59.31 -4.02
C SER A 451 -16.13 -59.03 -5.51
N SER A 452 -16.82 -59.87 -6.26
CA SER A 452 -16.90 -60.00 -7.70
C SER A 452 -17.91 -59.02 -8.32
N SER A 453 -17.58 -58.61 -9.54
CA SER A 453 -18.46 -58.49 -10.72
C SER A 453 -19.77 -57.68 -10.62
N ALA A 454 -19.79 -56.53 -11.30
CA ALA A 454 -20.98 -56.05 -12.00
C ALA A 454 -20.57 -55.29 -13.27
N VAL A 455 -20.71 -55.97 -14.42
CA VAL A 455 -20.48 -55.45 -15.77
C VAL A 455 -21.63 -54.53 -16.17
N ARG A 456 -21.32 -53.31 -16.64
CA ARG A 456 -22.26 -52.44 -17.36
C ARG A 456 -21.78 -52.28 -18.81
N PRO A 457 -22.67 -52.38 -19.82
CA PRO A 457 -22.29 -52.17 -21.21
C PRO A 457 -22.06 -50.68 -21.49
N VAL A 458 -20.93 -50.35 -22.13
CA VAL A 458 -20.55 -49.02 -22.59
C VAL A 458 -20.95 -48.86 -24.07
N PRO A 459 -21.44 -47.69 -24.51
CA PRO A 459 -21.84 -47.46 -25.90
C PRO A 459 -20.62 -47.40 -26.82
N VAL A 460 -20.74 -48.05 -27.98
CA VAL A 460 -19.77 -48.05 -29.08
C VAL A 460 -19.69 -46.66 -29.69
N HIS A 461 -18.57 -45.96 -29.49
CA HIS A 461 -18.19 -44.79 -30.29
C HIS A 461 -17.17 -45.22 -31.37
N PRO A 462 -17.21 -44.59 -32.56
CA PRO A 462 -16.35 -44.96 -33.68
C PRO A 462 -14.86 -44.71 -33.38
N ALA A 463 -14.05 -45.66 -33.84
CA ALA A 463 -12.62 -45.80 -33.59
C ALA A 463 -11.83 -44.51 -33.86
N GLN A 464 -11.22 -43.96 -32.80
CA GLN A 464 -10.08 -43.06 -32.97
C GLN A 464 -8.80 -43.87 -33.12
N PRO A 465 -7.85 -43.44 -33.97
CA PRO A 465 -6.59 -44.14 -34.17
C PRO A 465 -5.80 -44.22 -32.86
N LEU A 466 -5.36 -45.44 -32.52
CA LEU A 466 -4.51 -45.76 -31.38
C LEU A 466 -3.24 -44.91 -31.40
N ARG A 467 -3.25 -43.79 -30.68
CA ARG A 467 -2.02 -43.07 -30.32
C ARG A 467 -1.29 -43.93 -29.29
N VAL A 468 -0.20 -44.57 -29.72
CA VAL A 468 0.76 -45.26 -28.86
C VAL A 468 1.22 -44.25 -27.80
N ALA A 469 0.73 -44.42 -26.57
CA ALA A 469 1.08 -43.56 -25.45
C ALA A 469 2.56 -43.81 -25.10
N VAL A 470 3.44 -42.96 -25.63
CA VAL A 470 4.85 -42.95 -25.24
C VAL A 470 4.89 -42.67 -23.72
N PRO A 471 5.41 -43.58 -22.89
CA PRO A 471 5.47 -43.37 -21.46
C PRO A 471 6.31 -42.13 -21.19
N ALA A 472 5.72 -41.14 -20.51
CA ALA A 472 6.40 -39.90 -20.18
C ALA A 472 7.74 -40.21 -19.51
N ARG A 473 8.85 -39.87 -20.19
CA ARG A 473 10.20 -40.08 -19.66
C ARG A 473 10.28 -39.44 -18.28
N ARG A 474 10.53 -40.26 -17.26
CA ARG A 474 10.70 -39.77 -15.89
C ARG A 474 11.83 -38.73 -15.90
N PRO A 475 11.59 -37.51 -15.38
CA PRO A 475 12.64 -36.50 -15.33
C PRO A 475 13.82 -37.06 -14.52
N ALA A 476 15.03 -36.85 -15.04
CA ALA A 476 16.26 -37.33 -14.43
C ALA A 476 16.31 -36.93 -12.94
N PHE A 477 16.92 -37.79 -12.11
CA PHE A 477 17.03 -37.59 -10.67
C PHE A 477 17.58 -36.20 -10.30
N ARG A 478 18.55 -35.70 -11.06
CA ARG A 478 19.14 -34.35 -10.91
C ARG A 478 18.07 -33.25 -11.07
N THR A 479 17.18 -33.36 -12.04
CA THR A 479 16.07 -32.42 -12.25
C THR A 479 15.11 -32.45 -11.06
N ARG A 480 14.75 -33.64 -10.55
CA ARG A 480 13.89 -33.75 -9.35
C ARG A 480 14.51 -33.13 -8.10
N MET A 481 15.83 -33.28 -7.91
CA MET A 481 16.53 -32.67 -6.78
C MET A 481 16.54 -31.14 -6.87
N LEU A 482 16.80 -30.58 -8.05
CA LEU A 482 16.78 -29.13 -8.29
C LEU A 482 15.38 -28.55 -8.11
N THR A 483 14.32 -29.23 -8.58
CA THR A 483 12.93 -28.79 -8.36
C THR A 483 12.60 -28.80 -6.87
N ARG A 484 12.93 -29.87 -6.14
CA ARG A 484 12.73 -29.92 -4.68
C ARG A 484 13.50 -28.85 -3.92
N LYS A 485 14.71 -28.50 -4.35
CA LYS A 485 15.49 -27.40 -3.77
C LYS A 485 14.80 -26.05 -4.00
N ARG A 486 14.38 -25.76 -5.23
CA ARG A 486 13.61 -24.56 -5.58
C ARG A 486 12.28 -24.48 -4.82
N ASP A 487 11.59 -25.61 -4.64
CA ASP A 487 10.32 -25.64 -3.89
C ASP A 487 10.54 -25.36 -2.40
N ARG A 488 11.63 -25.87 -1.81
CA ARG A 488 12.01 -25.54 -0.42
C ARG A 488 12.40 -24.07 -0.27
N GLU A 489 13.15 -23.52 -1.21
CA GLU A 489 13.52 -22.09 -1.24
C GLU A 489 12.27 -21.21 -1.39
N ARG A 490 11.36 -21.53 -2.31
CA ARG A 490 10.07 -20.84 -2.47
C ARG A 490 9.22 -20.93 -1.22
N LYS A 491 9.10 -22.12 -0.61
CA LYS A 491 8.35 -22.29 0.64
C LYS A 491 8.93 -21.43 1.77
N ALA A 492 10.26 -21.40 1.92
CA ALA A 492 10.91 -20.58 2.93
C ALA A 492 10.75 -19.08 2.68
N VAL A 493 10.78 -18.62 1.41
CA VAL A 493 10.47 -17.23 1.03
C VAL A 493 9.02 -16.90 1.40
N ASN A 494 8.08 -17.74 0.99
CA ASN A 494 6.66 -17.57 1.25
C ASN A 494 6.34 -17.54 2.75
N GLU A 495 6.98 -18.38 3.56
CA GLU A 495 6.81 -18.35 5.03
C GLU A 495 7.36 -17.07 5.66
N THR A 496 8.53 -16.57 5.19
CA THR A 496 9.07 -15.30 5.68
C THR A 496 8.21 -14.11 5.28
N GLU A 497 7.70 -14.13 4.04
CA GLU A 497 6.78 -13.11 3.54
C GLU A 497 5.45 -13.17 4.30
N ALA A 498 4.89 -14.35 4.51
CA ALA A 498 3.67 -14.53 5.30
C ALA A 498 3.87 -14.08 6.75
N THR A 499 5.02 -14.36 7.37
CA THR A 499 5.34 -13.90 8.73
C THR A 499 5.47 -12.38 8.78
N LEU A 500 6.11 -11.76 7.77
CA LEU A 500 6.21 -10.31 7.70
C LEU A 500 4.82 -9.71 7.43
N GLN A 501 4.09 -10.16 6.41
CA GLN A 501 2.71 -9.74 6.16
C GLN A 501 1.86 -9.90 7.42
N GLN A 502 1.99 -11.00 8.15
CA GLN A 502 1.40 -11.16 9.47
C GLN A 502 1.91 -10.11 10.44
N LEU A 503 3.20 -9.85 10.64
CA LEU A 503 3.63 -8.74 11.52
C LEU A 503 3.12 -7.36 11.07
N PHE A 504 2.96 -7.14 9.77
CA PHE A 504 2.37 -5.94 9.18
C PHE A 504 0.83 -5.92 9.29
N LEU A 505 0.14 -7.05 9.51
CA LEU A 505 -1.34 -7.18 9.58
C LEU A 505 -1.88 -7.54 10.98
N LEU A 506 -1.20 -8.40 11.74
CA LEU A 506 -1.46 -8.91 13.11
C LEU A 506 -1.41 -7.82 14.17
N GLY A 507 -0.91 -6.65 13.81
CA GLY A 507 -1.10 -5.49 14.64
C GLY A 507 -2.58 -5.10 14.85
N LYS A 508 -3.52 -5.62 14.04
CA LYS A 508 -4.95 -5.60 14.34
C LYS A 508 -5.34 -6.39 15.61
N VAL A 509 -4.51 -7.34 16.07
CA VAL A 509 -4.84 -8.20 17.23
C VAL A 509 -4.40 -7.57 18.55
N LEU A 510 -3.44 -6.64 18.55
CA LEU A 510 -2.96 -5.98 19.77
C LEU A 510 -3.61 -4.61 20.04
N GLU A 511 -4.32 -4.02 19.07
CA GLU A 511 -5.09 -2.77 19.31
C GLU A 511 -6.47 -3.02 19.92
N ASP A 512 -6.94 -4.27 19.98
CA ASP A 512 -8.19 -4.64 20.66
C ASP A 512 -8.00 -4.94 22.17
N ASP A 513 -6.76 -5.01 22.67
CA ASP A 513 -6.46 -5.32 24.09
C ASP A 513 -6.00 -4.11 24.93
N ASP A 514 -5.68 -2.96 24.33
CA ASP A 514 -5.37 -1.72 25.08
C ASP A 514 -6.66 -0.97 25.46
N GLY A 515 -7.59 -1.68 26.09
CA GLY A 515 -8.73 -1.13 26.82
C GLY A 515 -8.33 -0.28 28.04
N VAL A 516 -7.29 0.55 27.91
CA VAL A 516 -7.02 1.68 28.79
C VAL A 516 -8.10 2.70 28.50
N LYS A 517 -9.22 2.57 29.22
CA LYS A 517 -10.08 3.71 29.51
C LYS A 517 -9.18 4.78 30.13
N THR A 518 -8.78 5.76 29.33
CA THR A 518 -8.41 7.06 29.86
C THR A 518 -9.65 7.56 30.60
N TYR A 519 -9.62 7.44 31.92
CA TYR A 519 -10.51 8.22 32.77
C TYR A 519 -10.12 9.67 32.52
N ASP A 520 -11.04 10.43 31.94
CA ASP A 520 -11.00 11.88 31.99
C ASP A 520 -11.01 12.28 33.46
N ILE A 521 -9.82 12.58 34.00
CA ILE A 521 -9.68 13.43 35.17
C ILE A 521 -9.92 14.83 34.62
N CYS A 522 -11.18 15.23 34.58
CA CYS A 522 -11.52 16.64 34.59
C CYS A 522 -11.37 17.09 36.04
N ASP A 523 -10.38 17.95 36.26
CA ASP A 523 -10.20 18.70 37.50
C ASP A 523 -11.49 19.47 37.84
N ASP A 524 -11.95 19.27 39.08
CA ASP A 524 -12.75 20.23 39.86
C ASP A 524 -11.80 21.08 40.71
#